data_AF-A0A812GS66-F1
#
_entry.id   AF-A0A812GS66-F1
#
_cell.length_a   1.000
_cell.length_b   1.000
_cell.length_c   1.000
_cell.angle_alpha   90.00
_cell.angle_beta   90.00
_cell.angle_gamma   90.00
#
_symmetry.space_group_name_H-M   'P 1'
#
loop_
_entity.id
_entity.type
_entity.pdbx_description
1 polymer ?
#
loop_
_entity_poly.entity_id
_entity_poly.type
_entity_poly.pdbx_seq_one_letter_code
_entity_poly.pdbx_strand_id
1 'polypeptide(L)'
;MPVIGAAWLMARPIFGIVLLLAAAAVVFLAHSLRKKYRSNPRSPRIDEPFMTGPTPQVQVAQQVQVTCPPNVQPGQFLLVQGPGGQQCQVQVPPGVQPGQVFIANV
;
A
#
# COMPACT_ATOMS: atom_id res chain seq x y z
N MET A 1 0.01 11.04 69.52
CA MET A 1 -0.02 10.03 68.44
C MET A 1 -0.46 10.68 67.11
N PRO A 2 0.45 11.24 66.29
CA PRO A 2 0.13 11.75 64.97
C PRO A 2 0.93 10.98 63.90
N VAL A 3 0.71 9.68 63.78
CA VAL A 3 1.43 8.83 62.81
C VAL A 3 0.60 8.52 61.55
N ILE A 4 -0.65 8.97 61.49
CA ILE A 4 -1.60 8.60 60.42
C ILE A 4 -1.63 9.62 59.26
N GLY A 5 -1.15 10.85 59.48
CA GLY A 5 -1.19 11.91 58.45
C GLY A 5 -0.11 11.82 57.36
N ALA A 6 1.03 11.19 57.65
CA ALA A 6 2.19 11.18 56.74
C ALA A 6 2.06 10.12 55.62
N ALA A 7 1.36 9.01 55.87
CA ALA A 7 1.22 7.92 54.90
C ALA A 7 0.33 8.28 53.70
N TRP A 8 -0.58 9.24 53.84
CA TRP A 8 -1.51 9.63 52.79
C TRP A 8 -0.95 10.71 51.82
N LEU A 9 0.13 11.40 52.21
CA LEU A 9 0.83 12.39 51.37
C LEU A 9 1.86 11.74 50.44
N MET A 10 2.40 10.58 50.80
CA MET A 10 3.38 9.83 49.98
C MET A 10 2.74 8.97 48.88
N ALA A 11 1.42 8.75 48.92
CA ALA A 11 0.71 8.04 47.86
C ALA A 11 0.50 8.89 46.59
N ARG A 12 0.44 10.22 46.71
CA ARG A 12 0.20 11.16 45.60
C ARG A 12 1.35 11.26 44.57
N PRO A 13 2.66 11.29 44.95
CA PRO A 13 3.75 11.34 43.97
C PRO A 13 3.92 10.03 43.20
N ILE A 14 3.56 8.89 43.79
CA ILE A 14 3.71 7.58 43.12
C ILE A 14 2.75 7.49 41.93
N PHE A 15 1.49 7.95 42.08
CA PHE A 15 0.58 8.03 40.94
C PHE A 15 1.06 9.01 39.88
N GLY A 16 1.68 10.14 40.28
CA GLY A 16 2.29 11.08 39.32
C GLY A 16 3.45 10.47 38.54
N ILE A 17 4.33 9.71 39.21
CA ILE A 17 5.45 9.02 38.58
C ILE A 17 4.95 7.88 37.69
N VAL A 18 3.97 7.09 38.12
CA VAL A 18 3.36 6.03 37.32
C VAL A 18 2.64 6.61 36.10
N LEU A 19 1.92 7.73 36.25
CA LEU A 19 1.28 8.46 35.14
C LEU A 19 2.33 8.99 34.16
N LEU A 20 3.45 9.52 34.66
CA LEU A 20 4.54 10.04 33.84
C LEU A 20 5.25 8.92 33.07
N LEU A 21 5.52 7.78 33.71
CA LEU A 21 6.09 6.60 33.06
C LEU A 21 5.13 6.00 32.03
N ALA A 22 3.82 5.94 32.32
CA ALA A 22 2.81 5.48 31.37
C ALA A 22 2.74 6.41 30.14
N ALA A 23 2.74 7.74 30.36
CA ALA A 23 2.75 8.72 29.27
C ALA A 23 4.03 8.60 28.43
N ALA A 24 5.20 8.46 29.08
CA ALA A 24 6.47 8.27 28.39
C ALA A 24 6.48 6.96 27.56
N ALA A 25 5.91 5.87 28.07
CA ALA A 25 5.79 4.61 27.36
C ALA A 25 4.87 4.72 26.12
N VAL A 26 3.74 5.44 26.23
CA VAL A 26 2.83 5.68 25.10
C VAL A 26 3.51 6.52 24.02
N VAL A 27 4.22 7.58 24.41
CA VAL A 27 4.97 8.43 23.47
C VAL A 27 6.11 7.64 22.81
N PHE A 28 6.84 6.82 23.57
CA PHE A 28 7.91 5.98 23.06
C PHE A 28 7.38 4.91 22.09
N LEU A 29 6.24 4.28 22.40
CA LEU A 29 5.60 3.31 21.53
C LEU A 29 5.09 3.97 20.23
N ALA A 30 4.44 5.12 20.33
CA ALA A 30 4.01 5.89 19.17
C ALA A 30 5.20 6.36 18.30
N HIS A 31 6.31 6.75 18.94
CA HIS A 31 7.53 7.15 18.23
C HIS A 31 8.24 5.95 17.59
N SER A 32 8.28 4.80 18.25
CA SER A 32 8.84 3.55 17.71
C SER A 32 8.04 3.06 16.51
N LEU A 33 6.70 3.13 16.58
CA LEU A 33 5.82 2.81 15.46
C LEU A 33 5.96 3.82 14.31
N ARG A 34 6.04 5.13 14.59
CA ARG A 34 6.35 6.14 13.55
C ARG A 34 7.71 5.89 12.92
N LYS A 35 8.74 5.55 13.71
CA LYS A 35 10.09 5.26 13.21
C LYS A 35 10.11 4.00 12.35
N LYS A 36 9.35 2.96 12.74
CA LYS A 36 9.20 1.70 11.99
C LYS A 36 8.32 1.84 10.74
N TYR A 37 7.28 2.68 10.78
CA TYR A 37 6.47 3.01 9.61
C TYR A 37 7.25 3.90 8.62
N ARG A 38 8.05 4.83 9.16
CA ARG A 38 9.00 5.63 8.37
C ARG A 38 10.12 4.78 7.79
N SER A 39 10.46 3.64 8.41
CA SER A 39 11.38 2.65 7.84
C SER A 39 10.70 1.70 6.83
N ASN A 40 9.54 2.08 6.27
CA ASN A 40 9.03 1.50 5.03
C ASN A 40 9.42 2.41 3.84
N PRO A 41 10.64 2.27 3.27
CA PRO A 41 11.07 3.00 2.09
C PRO A 41 10.49 2.34 0.82
N ARG A 42 9.16 2.41 0.66
CA ARG A 42 8.56 2.44 -0.68
C ARG A 42 8.21 3.88 -1.02
N SER A 43 9.21 4.75 -0.96
CA SER A 43 9.19 6.00 -1.69
C SER A 43 9.31 5.67 -3.18
N PRO A 44 8.43 6.21 -4.05
CA PRO A 44 8.74 6.30 -5.47
C PRO A 44 10.10 6.98 -5.62
N ARG A 45 10.96 6.42 -6.45
CA ARG A 45 12.35 6.84 -6.63
C ARG A 45 12.38 8.19 -7.38
N ILE A 46 12.09 9.29 -6.68
CA ILE A 46 12.07 10.65 -7.24
C ILE A 46 13.50 11.23 -7.34
N ASP A 47 14.49 10.60 -6.68
CA ASP A 47 15.87 11.07 -6.60
C ASP A 47 16.87 10.28 -7.46
N GLU A 48 16.45 9.53 -8.48
CA GLU A 48 17.42 9.02 -9.44
C GLU A 48 17.89 10.15 -10.38
N PRO A 49 19.15 10.63 -10.27
CA PRO A 49 19.77 11.23 -11.43
C PRO A 49 19.73 10.17 -12.53
N PHE A 50 19.26 10.58 -13.71
CA PHE A 50 19.15 9.81 -14.94
C PHE A 50 20.50 9.16 -15.34
N MET A 51 21.02 8.21 -14.58
CA MET A 51 22.13 7.40 -15.06
C MET A 51 21.56 6.56 -16.19
N THR A 52 22.09 6.81 -17.38
CA THR A 52 21.80 6.24 -18.68
C THR A 52 21.92 4.72 -18.65
N GLY A 53 20.89 4.04 -18.16
CA GLY A 53 20.56 2.68 -18.51
C GLY A 53 19.24 2.68 -19.29
N PRO A 54 18.95 1.67 -20.12
CA PRO A 54 17.59 1.45 -20.57
C PRO A 54 16.74 1.23 -19.31
N THR A 55 16.00 2.26 -18.90
CA THR A 55 15.04 2.15 -17.80
C THR A 55 14.08 1.03 -18.17
N PRO A 56 13.90 -0.01 -17.33
CA PRO A 56 12.75 -0.88 -17.47
C PRO A 56 11.54 0.02 -17.25
N GLN A 57 10.95 0.48 -18.36
CA GLN A 57 9.77 1.30 -18.33
C GLN A 57 8.72 0.48 -17.62
N VAL A 58 8.33 0.93 -16.43
CA VAL A 58 7.21 0.36 -15.70
C VAL A 58 6.00 0.67 -16.57
N GLN A 59 5.69 -0.22 -17.52
CA GLN A 59 4.45 -0.21 -18.26
C GLN A 59 3.37 -0.34 -17.19
N VAL A 60 2.76 0.79 -16.85
CA VAL A 60 1.59 0.84 -15.99
C VAL A 60 0.50 0.15 -16.81
N ALA A 61 0.44 -1.18 -16.72
CA ALA A 61 -0.51 -2.01 -17.44
C ALA A 61 -1.91 -1.48 -17.10
N GLN A 62 -2.51 -0.77 -18.04
CA GLN A 62 -3.82 -0.20 -17.84
C GLN A 62 -4.80 -1.35 -17.99
N GLN A 63 -5.61 -1.57 -16.97
CA GLN A 63 -6.59 -2.66 -17.01
C GLN A 63 -7.86 -2.16 -17.69
N VAL A 64 -8.23 -2.79 -18.80
CA VAL A 64 -9.48 -2.51 -19.51
C VAL A 64 -10.37 -3.73 -19.43
N GLN A 65 -11.66 -3.47 -19.18
CA GLN A 65 -12.69 -4.49 -19.24
C GLN A 65 -13.10 -4.71 -20.69
N VAL A 66 -12.84 -5.89 -21.22
CA VAL A 66 -13.12 -6.25 -22.63
C VAL A 66 -14.08 -7.43 -22.66
N THR A 67 -15.08 -7.35 -23.53
CA THR A 67 -15.96 -8.49 -23.83
C THR A 67 -15.31 -9.35 -24.91
N CYS A 68 -15.14 -10.64 -24.66
CA CYS A 68 -14.63 -11.58 -25.65
C CYS A 68 -15.64 -11.69 -26.82
N PRO A 69 -15.26 -11.40 -28.07
CA PRO A 69 -16.18 -11.52 -29.20
C PRO A 69 -16.44 -13.00 -29.59
N PRO A 70 -17.57 -13.30 -30.26
CA PRO A 70 -18.00 -14.67 -30.57
C PRO A 70 -17.01 -15.50 -31.41
N ASN A 71 -16.09 -14.84 -32.12
CA ASN A 71 -15.16 -15.46 -33.07
C ASN A 71 -13.74 -15.64 -32.51
N VAL A 72 -13.51 -15.36 -31.22
CA VAL A 72 -12.18 -15.39 -30.61
C VAL A 72 -12.11 -16.46 -29.53
N GLN A 73 -11.04 -17.24 -29.57
CA GLN A 73 -10.80 -18.36 -28.65
C GLN A 73 -9.82 -17.96 -27.53
N PRO A 74 -9.85 -18.65 -26.37
CA PRO A 74 -8.86 -18.47 -25.32
C PRO A 74 -7.44 -18.65 -25.87
N GLY A 75 -6.53 -17.73 -25.50
CA GLY A 75 -5.15 -17.72 -25.97
C GLY A 75 -4.91 -16.95 -27.27
N GLN A 76 -5.96 -16.56 -28.00
CA GLN A 76 -5.85 -15.74 -29.20
C GLN A 76 -5.65 -14.25 -28.84
N PHE A 77 -4.97 -13.52 -29.73
CA PHE A 77 -4.76 -12.09 -29.60
C PHE A 77 -5.86 -11.29 -30.30
N LEU A 78 -6.35 -10.24 -29.63
CA LEU A 78 -7.36 -9.31 -30.13
C LEU A 78 -6.79 -7.89 -30.10
N LEU A 79 -7.12 -7.07 -31.10
CA LEU A 79 -6.90 -5.63 -31.02
C LEU A 79 -8.09 -4.98 -30.31
N VAL A 80 -7.81 -4.32 -29.19
CA VAL A 80 -8.80 -3.59 -28.40
C VAL A 80 -8.42 -2.11 -28.34
N GLN A 81 -9.42 -1.24 -28.24
CA GLN A 81 -9.17 0.18 -28.07
C GLN A 81 -8.99 0.49 -26.59
N GLY A 82 -7.80 0.98 -26.23
CA GLY A 82 -7.47 1.41 -24.87
C GLY A 82 -8.10 2.76 -24.51
N PRO A 83 -8.01 3.19 -23.24
CA PRO A 83 -8.66 4.38 -22.71
C PRO A 83 -8.15 5.73 -23.28
N GLY A 84 -7.18 5.71 -24.19
CA GLY A 84 -6.69 6.88 -24.94
C GLY A 84 -6.85 6.75 -26.46
N GLY A 85 -7.69 5.84 -26.94
CA GLY A 85 -7.91 5.62 -28.38
C GLY A 85 -6.82 4.80 -29.08
N GLN A 86 -5.76 4.41 -28.36
CA GLN A 86 -4.68 3.53 -28.83
C GLN A 86 -5.22 2.12 -29.09
N GLN A 87 -4.72 1.46 -30.13
CA GLN A 87 -5.02 0.05 -30.38
C GLN A 87 -3.99 -0.81 -29.65
N CYS A 88 -4.43 -1.59 -28.66
CA CYS A 88 -3.58 -2.48 -27.90
C CYS A 88 -3.90 -3.94 -28.27
N GLN A 89 -2.85 -4.75 -28.45
CA GLN A 89 -3.00 -6.17 -28.68
C GLN A 89 -3.07 -6.88 -27.32
N VAL A 90 -4.21 -7.50 -27.01
CA VAL A 90 -4.44 -8.22 -25.75
C VAL A 90 -4.68 -9.69 -26.02
N GLN A 91 -4.18 -10.54 -25.14
CA GLN A 91 -4.44 -11.98 -25.19
C GLN A 91 -5.67 -12.32 -24.36
N VAL A 92 -6.56 -13.16 -24.90
CA VAL A 92 -7.70 -13.69 -24.15
C VAL A 92 -7.19 -14.73 -23.14
N PRO A 93 -7.47 -14.57 -21.83
CA PRO A 93 -7.05 -15.54 -20.82
C PRO A 93 -7.67 -16.93 -21.04
N PRO A 94 -6.98 -18.03 -20.62
CA PRO A 94 -7.55 -19.37 -20.65
C PRO A 94 -8.81 -19.44 -19.76
N GLY A 95 -9.88 -20.05 -20.28
CA GLY A 95 -11.14 -20.22 -19.55
C GLY A 95 -12.19 -19.12 -19.77
N VAL A 96 -11.90 -18.08 -20.56
CA VAL A 96 -12.88 -17.06 -20.96
C VAL A 96 -13.67 -17.55 -22.18
N GLN A 97 -14.99 -17.63 -22.07
CA GLN A 97 -15.86 -18.03 -23.18
C GLN A 97 -16.23 -16.84 -24.08
N PRO A 98 -16.63 -17.08 -25.34
CA PRO A 98 -17.14 -16.01 -26.19
C PRO A 98 -18.39 -15.37 -25.57
N GLY A 99 -18.42 -14.04 -25.53
CA GLY A 99 -19.43 -13.23 -24.84
C GLY A 99 -19.12 -12.94 -23.37
N GLN A 100 -18.10 -13.58 -22.79
CA GLN A 100 -17.68 -13.32 -21.41
C GLN A 100 -16.77 -12.09 -21.31
N VAL A 101 -16.92 -11.36 -20.22
CA VAL A 101 -16.12 -10.18 -19.90
C VAL A 101 -14.86 -10.58 -19.13
N PHE A 102 -13.71 -10.04 -19.52
CA PHE A 102 -12.44 -10.26 -18.84
C PHE A 102 -11.63 -8.97 -18.72
N ILE A 103 -10.66 -8.98 -17.80
CA ILE A 103 -9.74 -7.86 -17.60
C ILE A 103 -8.50 -8.11 -18.44
N ALA A 104 -8.22 -7.19 -19.36
CA ALA A 104 -7.05 -7.21 -20.22
C ALA A 104 -6.08 -6.09 -19.82
N ASN A 105 -4.79 -6.39 -19.84
CA ASN A 105 -3.73 -5.39 -19.66
C ASN A 105 -3.44 -4.75 -21.02
N VAL A 106 -3.67 -3.44 -21.15
CA VAL A 106 -3.38 -2.64 -22.35
C VAL A 106 -2.22 -1.68 -22.11
#